data_AF-A0A662FCT5-F1
#
_entry.id   AF-A0A662FCT5-F1
#
_cell.length_a   1.000
_cell.length_b   1.000
_cell.length_c   1.000
_cell.angle_alpha   90.00
_cell.angle_beta   90.00
_cell.angle_gamma   90.00
#
_symmetry.space_group_name_H-M   'P 1'
#
loop_
_entity.id
_entity.type
_entity.pdbx_description
1 polymer ?
#
loop_
_entity_poly.entity_id
_entity_poly.type
_entity_poly.pdbx_seq_one_letter_code
_entity_poly.pdbx_strand_id
1 'polypeptide(L)'
;MFVRTKRVKGNEYAYLVKSVWTKQGPRQRVVRYIGRVFKPKKVHNIGVEEYGGMAVKELAKEDIQTLLTLLVERELSNHGFQRRGKQWVLDGCVVKPSIGAATINGHNIAVRMNEGFLCRSTIRALKRVLGKDKLSGHELASAFLEAGIDIDKQLFVLLYQRLMPHKQS
;
A
#
# COMPACT_ATOMS: atom_id res chain seq x y z
N MET A 1 11.47 3.92 5.69
CA MET A 1 11.87 4.06 4.26
C MET A 1 10.61 4.46 3.54
N PHE A 2 10.65 5.46 2.66
CA PHE A 2 9.43 5.94 2.02
C PHE A 2 9.67 6.18 0.52
N VAL A 3 8.59 6.38 -0.23
CA VAL A 3 8.65 6.69 -1.66
C VAL A 3 8.68 8.20 -1.83
N ARG A 4 9.67 8.70 -2.58
CA ARG A 4 9.78 10.10 -3.00
C ARG A 4 9.63 10.20 -4.50
N THR A 5 8.99 11.25 -4.99
CA THR A 5 8.91 11.54 -6.42
C THR A 5 9.92 12.60 -6.86
N LYS A 6 10.37 12.50 -8.11
CA LYS A 6 11.17 13.51 -8.80
C LYS A 6 10.62 13.72 -10.21
N ARG A 7 10.57 14.98 -10.66
CA ARG A 7 10.23 15.32 -12.04
C ARG A 7 11.49 15.38 -12.90
N VAL A 8 11.45 14.72 -14.06
CA VAL A 8 12.53 14.72 -15.06
C VAL A 8 11.89 14.85 -16.44
N LYS A 9 12.22 15.92 -17.16
CA LYS A 9 11.67 16.22 -18.52
C LYS A 9 10.14 16.07 -18.57
N GLY A 10 9.44 16.73 -17.65
CA GLY A 10 7.96 16.71 -17.54
C GLY A 10 7.35 15.43 -16.95
N ASN A 11 8.11 14.35 -16.82
CA ASN A 11 7.61 13.07 -16.29
C ASN A 11 7.93 12.91 -14.80
N GLU A 12 7.03 12.29 -14.05
CA GLU A 12 7.22 12.02 -12.63
C GLU A 12 7.68 10.57 -12.38
N TYR A 13 8.68 10.42 -11.53
CA TYR A 13 9.37 9.17 -11.25
C TYR A 13 9.46 8.92 -9.74
N ALA A 14 9.24 7.68 -9.33
CA ALA A 14 9.29 7.26 -7.93
C ALA A 14 10.64 6.63 -7.57
N TYR A 15 11.13 7.00 -6.40
CA TYR A 15 12.37 6.50 -5.81
C TYR A 15 12.10 6.05 -4.38
N LEU A 16 12.60 4.89 -4.02
CA LEU A 16 12.63 4.43 -2.64
C LEU A 16 13.81 5.10 -1.94
N VAL A 17 13.54 5.81 -0.86
CA VAL A 17 14.57 6.53 -0.08
C VAL A 17 14.60 6.07 1.37
N LYS A 18 15.74 6.25 2.02
CA LYS A 18 15.91 6.05 3.46
C LYS A 18 16.60 7.26 4.08
N SER A 19 16.18 7.63 5.29
CA SER A 19 16.89 8.62 6.09
C SER A 19 18.17 8.00 6.64
N VAL A 20 19.27 8.75 6.57
CA VAL A 20 20.58 8.38 7.13
C VAL A 20 21.12 9.58 7.91
N TRP A 21 21.71 9.32 9.07
CA TRP A 21 22.38 10.36 9.84
C TRP A 21 23.81 10.54 9.33
N THR A 22 24.25 11.78 9.17
CA THR A 22 25.62 12.13 8.75
C THR A 22 26.20 13.14 9.74
N LYS A 23 27.51 13.43 9.64
CA LYS A 23 28.15 14.48 10.46
C LYS A 23 27.47 15.85 10.33
N GLN A 24 26.80 16.10 9.20
CA GLN A 24 26.10 17.36 8.89
C GLN A 24 24.59 17.29 9.18
N GLY A 25 24.12 16.21 9.83
CA GLY A 25 22.71 15.99 10.13
C GLY A 25 22.01 14.97 9.22
N PRO A 26 20.66 14.94 9.21
CA PRO A 26 19.88 13.96 8.46
C PRO A 26 20.00 14.21 6.96
N ARG A 27 20.28 13.15 6.21
CA ARG A 27 20.24 13.13 4.75
C ARG A 27 19.32 12.02 4.26
N GLN A 28 18.77 12.17 3.06
CA GLN A 28 18.03 11.11 2.39
C GLN A 28 18.93 10.41 1.38
N ARG A 29 19.06 9.09 1.49
CA ARG A 29 19.77 8.26 0.51
C ARG A 29 18.76 7.56 -0.38
N VAL A 30 18.93 7.68 -1.70
CA VAL A 30 18.19 6.86 -2.67
C VAL A 30 18.65 5.41 -2.51
N VAL A 31 17.69 4.52 -2.27
CA VAL A 31 17.92 3.08 -2.16
C VAL A 31 17.68 2.41 -3.50
N ARG A 32 16.62 2.80 -4.21
CA ARG A 32 16.25 2.18 -5.48
C ARG A 32 15.37 3.10 -6.31
N TYR A 33 15.57 3.10 -7.62
CA TYR A 33 14.58 3.59 -8.57
C TYR A 33 13.40 2.61 -8.67
N ILE A 34 12.16 3.10 -8.57
CA ILE A 34 10.96 2.24 -8.66
C ILE A 34 10.43 2.22 -10.09
N GLY A 35 10.28 3.39 -10.72
CA GLY A 35 9.65 3.51 -12.02
C GLY A 35 8.98 4.86 -12.23
N ARG A 36 8.29 5.00 -13.37
CA ARG A 36 7.38 6.13 -13.63
C ARG A 36 6.20 6.08 -12.67
N VAL A 37 5.65 7.23 -12.31
CA VAL A 37 4.43 7.32 -11.50
C VAL A 37 3.21 7.28 -12.41
N PHE A 38 2.31 6.33 -12.16
CA PHE A 38 0.97 6.28 -12.74
C PHE A 38 -0.02 6.86 -11.72
N LYS A 39 -0.91 7.77 -12.16
CA LYS A 39 -1.81 8.53 -11.28
C LYS A 39 -3.27 8.33 -11.71
N PRO A 40 -3.88 7.17 -11.39
CA PRO A 40 -5.29 6.96 -11.65
C PRO A 40 -6.13 7.97 -10.83
N LYS A 41 -7.28 8.35 -11.36
CA LYS A 41 -8.26 9.16 -10.61
C LYS A 41 -9.13 8.23 -9.77
N LYS A 42 -9.47 8.64 -8.55
CA LYS A 42 -10.49 7.96 -7.75
C LYS A 42 -11.86 8.23 -8.37
N VAL A 43 -12.57 7.18 -8.76
CA VAL A 43 -13.88 7.22 -9.44
C VAL A 43 -14.99 6.63 -8.59
N HIS A 44 -14.66 5.81 -7.60
CA HIS A 44 -15.61 5.27 -6.62
C HIS A 44 -15.08 5.45 -5.19
N ASN A 45 -15.97 5.31 -4.22
CA ASN A 45 -15.64 5.35 -2.80
C ASN A 45 -16.33 4.19 -2.06
N ILE A 46 -16.15 2.99 -2.59
CA ILE A 46 -16.72 1.75 -2.06
C ILE A 46 -16.03 1.44 -0.72
N GLY A 47 -16.83 1.17 0.31
CA GLY A 47 -16.37 0.77 1.63
C GLY A 47 -15.78 -0.64 1.65
N VAL A 48 -15.07 -1.00 2.73
CA VAL A 48 -14.48 -2.35 2.84
C VAL A 48 -15.55 -3.45 2.98
N GLU A 49 -16.64 -3.17 3.70
CA GLU A 49 -17.75 -4.13 3.88
C GLU A 49 -18.52 -4.34 2.59
N GLU A 50 -18.86 -3.24 1.91
CA GLU A 50 -19.55 -3.27 0.61
C GLU A 50 -18.74 -4.06 -0.42
N TYR A 51 -17.42 -3.84 -0.47
CA TYR A 51 -16.55 -4.56 -1.39
C TYR A 51 -16.35 -6.03 -1.01
N GLY A 52 -16.16 -6.32 0.28
CA GLY A 52 -15.89 -7.66 0.78
C GLY A 52 -17.13 -8.53 0.91
N GLY A 53 -18.33 -7.94 0.94
CA GLY A 53 -19.58 -8.63 1.22
C GLY A 53 -19.68 -9.20 2.64
N MET A 54 -18.86 -8.70 3.57
CA MET A 54 -18.72 -9.20 4.94
C MET A 54 -18.58 -8.05 5.93
N ALA A 55 -18.99 -8.27 7.18
CA ALA A 55 -18.85 -7.27 8.22
C ALA A 55 -17.36 -7.03 8.58
N VAL A 56 -17.01 -5.81 9.02
CA VAL A 56 -15.64 -5.45 9.45
C VAL A 56 -15.08 -6.44 10.48
N LYS A 57 -15.92 -6.91 11.41
CA LYS A 57 -15.52 -7.88 12.45
C LYS A 57 -15.12 -9.25 11.89
N GLU A 58 -15.71 -9.66 10.77
CA GLU A 58 -15.40 -10.93 10.10
C GLU A 58 -14.13 -10.78 9.28
N LEU A 59 -14.02 -9.67 8.53
CA LEU A 59 -12.81 -9.31 7.79
C LEU A 59 -11.57 -9.25 8.69
N ALA A 60 -11.71 -8.78 9.94
CA ALA A 60 -10.60 -8.71 10.89
C ALA A 60 -10.06 -10.10 11.31
N LYS A 61 -10.82 -11.19 11.08
CA LYS A 61 -10.43 -12.58 11.41
C LYS A 61 -9.74 -13.28 10.25
N GLU A 62 -9.91 -12.79 9.02
CA GLU A 62 -9.28 -13.33 7.81
C GLU A 62 -7.75 -13.43 7.92
N ASP A 63 -7.14 -14.29 7.12
CA ASP A 63 -5.68 -14.30 7.07
C ASP A 63 -5.15 -12.94 6.56
N ILE A 64 -4.01 -12.50 7.10
CA ILE A 64 -3.44 -11.16 6.81
C ILE A 64 -3.20 -10.99 5.31
N GLN A 65 -2.82 -12.06 4.60
CA GLN A 65 -2.51 -11.99 3.18
C GLN A 65 -3.78 -11.80 2.34
N THR A 66 -4.86 -12.47 2.68
CA THR A 66 -6.18 -12.32 2.07
C THR A 66 -6.75 -10.93 2.36
N LEU A 67 -6.72 -10.49 3.63
CA LEU A 67 -7.18 -9.15 4.01
C LEU A 67 -6.43 -8.05 3.24
N LEU A 68 -5.09 -8.13 3.19
CA LEU A 68 -4.30 -7.16 2.43
C LEU A 68 -4.62 -7.18 0.94
N THR A 69 -4.83 -8.38 0.37
CA THR A 69 -5.18 -8.51 -1.05
C THR A 69 -6.53 -7.84 -1.29
N LEU A 70 -7.53 -8.12 -0.46
CA LEU A 70 -8.87 -7.50 -0.53
C LEU A 70 -8.79 -5.97 -0.43
N LEU A 71 -8.02 -5.42 0.51
CA LEU A 71 -7.87 -3.97 0.66
C LEU A 71 -7.21 -3.32 -0.58
N VAL A 72 -6.20 -3.97 -1.16
CA VAL A 72 -5.56 -3.48 -2.39
C VAL A 72 -6.53 -3.57 -3.58
N GLU A 73 -7.27 -4.66 -3.71
CA GLU A 73 -8.25 -4.85 -4.78
C GLU A 73 -9.38 -3.84 -4.71
N ARG A 74 -9.92 -3.58 -3.51
CA ARG A 74 -10.89 -2.51 -3.27
C ARG A 74 -10.34 -1.16 -3.71
N GLU A 75 -9.10 -0.85 -3.34
CA GLU A 75 -8.51 0.44 -3.68
C GLU A 75 -8.30 0.62 -5.19
N LEU A 76 -7.88 -0.45 -5.88
CA LEU A 76 -7.77 -0.49 -7.33
C LEU A 76 -9.14 -0.30 -7.99
N SER A 77 -10.17 -0.97 -7.48
CA SER A 77 -11.56 -0.80 -7.94
C SER A 77 -12.02 0.64 -7.78
N ASN A 78 -11.75 1.27 -6.63
CA ASN A 78 -12.06 2.68 -6.38
C ASN A 78 -11.35 3.64 -7.35
N HIS A 79 -10.23 3.21 -7.93
CA HIS A 79 -9.45 3.95 -8.92
C HIS A 79 -9.74 3.52 -10.37
N GLY A 80 -10.82 2.78 -10.60
CA GLY A 80 -11.32 2.44 -11.94
C GLY A 80 -10.59 1.28 -12.62
N PHE A 81 -9.70 0.58 -11.91
CA PHE A 81 -9.11 -0.64 -12.45
C PHE A 81 -10.15 -1.74 -12.59
N GLN A 82 -10.03 -2.53 -13.65
CA GLN A 82 -10.89 -3.67 -13.91
C GLN A 82 -10.13 -4.97 -13.69
N ARG A 83 -10.78 -5.93 -13.04
CA ARG A 83 -10.22 -7.25 -12.79
C ARG A 83 -10.21 -8.09 -14.08
N ARG A 84 -9.06 -8.66 -14.39
CA ARG A 84 -8.84 -9.64 -15.48
C ARG A 84 -8.10 -10.84 -14.90
N GLY A 85 -8.85 -11.82 -14.40
CA GLY A 85 -8.32 -12.98 -13.69
C GLY A 85 -7.62 -12.58 -12.38
N LYS A 86 -6.30 -12.79 -12.31
CA LYS A 86 -5.44 -12.45 -11.14
C LYS A 86 -4.77 -11.07 -11.24
N GLN A 87 -5.14 -10.29 -12.24
CA GLN A 87 -4.53 -8.99 -12.53
C GLN A 87 -5.61 -7.91 -12.59
N TRP A 88 -5.21 -6.67 -12.33
CA TRP A 88 -6.06 -5.49 -12.41
C TRP A 88 -5.50 -4.54 -13.46
N VAL A 89 -6.33 -4.05 -14.36
CA VAL A 89 -5.89 -3.31 -15.54
C VAL A 89 -6.61 -1.98 -15.69
N LEU A 90 -5.86 -0.92 -15.99
CA LEU A 90 -6.36 0.41 -16.37
C LEU A 90 -5.35 1.09 -17.29
N ASP A 91 -5.74 1.58 -18.46
CA ASP A 91 -4.86 2.33 -19.38
C ASP A 91 -3.49 1.66 -19.64
N GLY A 92 -3.48 0.33 -19.76
CA GLY A 92 -2.26 -0.46 -19.95
C GLY A 92 -1.41 -0.66 -18.68
N CYS A 93 -1.77 -0.04 -17.56
CA CYS A 93 -1.25 -0.35 -16.23
C CYS A 93 -1.81 -1.68 -15.75
N VAL A 94 -0.92 -2.63 -15.46
CA VAL A 94 -1.26 -3.95 -14.94
C VAL A 94 -0.74 -4.08 -13.52
N VAL A 95 -1.63 -4.40 -12.57
CA VAL A 95 -1.31 -4.58 -11.15
C VAL A 95 -1.59 -6.01 -10.71
N LYS A 96 -0.68 -6.58 -9.91
CA LYS A 96 -0.84 -7.86 -9.21
C LYS A 96 -1.02 -7.58 -7.71
N PRO A 97 -2.27 -7.57 -7.19
CA PRO A 97 -2.58 -7.10 -5.83
C PRO A 97 -1.80 -7.82 -4.73
N SER A 98 -1.70 -9.15 -4.80
CA SER A 98 -1.05 -10.01 -3.80
C SER A 98 0.40 -9.63 -3.49
N ILE A 99 1.10 -9.03 -4.45
CA ILE A 99 2.51 -8.61 -4.33
C ILE A 99 2.72 -7.11 -4.54
N GLY A 100 1.66 -6.34 -4.83
CA GLY A 100 1.74 -4.91 -5.14
C GLY A 100 2.60 -4.56 -6.35
N ALA A 101 2.84 -5.51 -7.27
CA ALA A 101 3.66 -5.23 -8.45
C ALA A 101 2.79 -4.55 -9.51
N ALA A 102 3.26 -3.44 -10.05
CA ALA A 102 2.59 -2.69 -11.10
C ALA A 102 3.53 -2.45 -12.27
N THR A 103 3.01 -2.63 -13.48
CA THR A 103 3.79 -2.48 -14.72
C THR A 103 2.98 -1.79 -15.82
N ILE A 104 3.65 -0.99 -16.64
CA ILE A 104 3.14 -0.51 -17.94
C ILE A 104 4.15 -0.95 -18.99
N ASN A 105 3.68 -1.64 -20.04
CA ASN A 105 4.55 -2.16 -21.12
C ASN A 105 5.76 -2.96 -20.60
N GLY A 106 5.56 -3.77 -19.55
CA GLY A 106 6.61 -4.56 -18.92
C GLY A 106 7.55 -3.79 -17.97
N HIS A 107 7.50 -2.46 -17.94
CA HIS A 107 8.33 -1.66 -17.04
C HIS A 107 7.65 -1.47 -15.68
N ASN A 108 8.43 -1.63 -14.61
CA ASN A 108 7.95 -1.33 -13.26
C ASN A 108 7.54 0.13 -13.12
N ILE A 109 6.43 0.35 -12.43
CA ILE A 109 5.91 1.67 -12.10
C ILE A 109 5.49 1.73 -10.63
N ALA A 110 5.26 2.95 -10.14
CA ALA A 110 4.56 3.18 -8.88
C ALA A 110 3.16 3.71 -9.19
N VAL A 111 2.12 3.08 -8.63
CA VAL A 111 0.75 3.58 -8.76
C VAL A 111 0.48 4.49 -7.58
N ARG A 112 0.28 5.78 -7.83
CA ARG A 112 -0.07 6.74 -6.78
C ARG A 112 -1.56 6.64 -6.50
N MET A 113 -1.92 6.27 -5.28
CA MET A 113 -3.32 6.20 -4.81
C MET A 113 -3.40 6.83 -3.44
N ASN A 114 -4.46 7.61 -3.20
CA ASN A 114 -4.60 8.42 -2.00
C ASN A 114 -3.32 9.26 -1.76
N GLU A 115 -2.76 9.18 -0.55
CA GLU A 115 -1.53 9.90 -0.17
C GLU A 115 -0.24 9.10 -0.42
N GLY A 116 -0.36 7.85 -0.86
CA GLY A 116 0.76 6.91 -0.96
C GLY A 116 1.02 6.35 -2.35
N PHE A 117 1.79 5.26 -2.37
CA PHE A 117 2.17 4.57 -3.59
C PHE A 117 2.03 3.06 -3.44
N LEU A 118 1.16 2.46 -4.25
CA LEU A 118 1.12 1.01 -4.40
C LEU A 118 2.28 0.56 -5.29
N CYS A 119 3.21 -0.16 -4.66
CA CYS A 119 4.32 -0.82 -5.34
C CYS A 119 4.84 -1.99 -4.49
N ARG A 120 5.69 -2.84 -5.08
CA ARG A 120 6.26 -4.00 -4.38
C ARG A 120 6.98 -3.61 -3.08
N SER A 121 7.59 -2.43 -3.04
CA SER A 121 8.32 -1.95 -1.85
C SER A 121 7.41 -1.61 -0.69
N THR A 122 6.32 -0.90 -0.94
CA THR A 122 5.39 -0.45 0.11
C THR A 122 4.55 -1.61 0.61
N ILE A 123 4.08 -2.50 -0.28
CA ILE A 123 3.42 -3.75 0.14
C ILE A 123 4.35 -4.64 0.96
N ARG A 124 5.63 -4.78 0.59
CA ARG A 124 6.59 -5.55 1.40
C ARG A 124 6.84 -4.90 2.76
N ALA A 125 6.91 -3.57 2.82
CA ALA A 125 7.06 -2.85 4.07
C ALA A 125 5.85 -3.07 4.98
N LEU A 126 4.63 -2.94 4.43
CA LEU A 126 3.38 -3.20 5.15
C LEU A 126 3.31 -4.65 5.68
N LYS A 127 3.60 -5.65 4.85
CA LYS A 127 3.66 -7.06 5.30
C LYS A 127 4.66 -7.29 6.43
N ARG A 128 5.83 -6.65 6.35
CA ARG A 128 6.84 -6.74 7.40
C ARG A 128 6.33 -6.14 8.71
N VAL A 129 5.67 -4.99 8.64
CA VAL A 129 5.09 -4.30 9.79
C VAL A 129 3.99 -5.16 10.43
N LEU A 130 3.13 -5.77 9.62
CA LEU A 130 2.09 -6.69 10.08
C LEU A 130 2.62 -8.00 10.68
N GLY A 131 3.84 -8.41 10.33
CA GLY A 131 4.50 -9.59 10.88
C GLY A 131 5.41 -9.32 12.07
N LYS A 132 5.39 -8.11 12.67
CA LYS A 132 6.18 -7.80 13.85
C LYS A 132 5.48 -8.26 15.13
N ASP A 133 6.24 -8.83 16.07
CA ASP A 133 5.75 -9.17 17.42
C ASP A 133 5.44 -7.92 18.28
N LYS A 134 6.16 -6.82 18.02
CA LYS A 134 5.96 -5.51 18.66
C LYS A 134 5.78 -4.46 17.59
N LEU A 135 4.57 -3.91 17.53
CA LEU A 135 4.11 -2.99 16.49
C LEU A 135 3.51 -1.73 17.08
N SER A 136 4.09 -0.55 16.85
CA SER A 136 3.35 0.67 17.23
C SER A 136 2.19 0.93 16.26
N GLY A 137 1.06 1.43 16.77
CA GLY A 137 -0.06 1.84 15.91
C GLY A 137 0.36 2.89 14.88
N HIS A 138 1.30 3.76 15.23
CA HIS A 138 1.89 4.74 14.32
C HIS A 138 2.63 4.08 13.14
N GLU A 139 3.45 3.05 13.39
CA GLU A 139 4.13 2.32 12.31
C GLU A 139 3.14 1.62 11.38
N LEU A 140 2.07 1.04 11.92
CA LEU A 140 1.03 0.39 11.13
C LEU A 140 0.30 1.41 10.24
N ALA A 141 -0.15 2.51 10.82
CA ALA A 141 -0.83 3.59 10.11
C ALA A 141 0.06 4.19 9.01
N SER A 142 1.34 4.46 9.33
CA SER A 142 2.32 4.95 8.37
C SER A 142 2.51 3.97 7.21
N ALA A 143 2.54 2.66 7.47
CA ALA A 143 2.72 1.66 6.44
C ALA A 143 1.52 1.56 5.48
N PHE A 144 0.29 1.69 5.98
CA PHE A 144 -0.91 1.77 5.14
C PHE A 144 -0.92 3.04 4.28
N LEU A 145 -0.63 4.19 4.91
CA LEU A 145 -0.54 5.48 4.24
C LEU A 145 0.50 5.46 3.12
N GLU A 146 1.71 4.98 3.40
CA GLU A 146 2.78 4.88 2.40
C GLU A 146 2.41 3.92 1.25
N ALA A 147 1.66 2.85 1.52
CA ALA A 147 1.16 1.93 0.52
C ALA A 147 0.01 2.50 -0.33
N GLY A 148 -0.54 3.65 0.05
CA GLY A 148 -1.68 4.27 -0.62
C GLY A 148 -2.99 3.51 -0.40
N ILE A 149 -3.07 2.72 0.68
CA ILE A 149 -4.22 1.91 1.02
C ILE A 149 -4.99 2.64 2.12
N ASP A 150 -6.21 3.05 1.82
CA ASP A 150 -7.12 3.58 2.83
C ASP A 150 -7.65 2.42 3.69
N ILE A 151 -7.72 2.57 5.01
CA ILE A 151 -8.21 1.52 5.90
C ILE A 151 -9.29 2.08 6.81
N ASP A 152 -10.40 1.34 6.89
CA ASP A 152 -11.47 1.71 7.81
C ASP A 152 -10.97 1.78 9.25
N LYS A 153 -11.45 2.76 10.01
CA LYS A 153 -10.99 3.01 11.39
C LYS A 153 -11.28 1.83 12.31
N GLN A 154 -12.45 1.22 12.20
CA GLN A 154 -12.81 0.07 13.02
C GLN A 154 -11.97 -1.14 12.64
N LEU A 155 -11.81 -1.39 11.33
CA LEU A 155 -10.96 -2.48 10.84
C LEU A 155 -9.51 -2.31 11.30
N PHE A 156 -8.98 -1.08 11.26
CA PHE A 156 -7.64 -0.75 11.75
C PHE A 156 -7.49 -1.08 13.24
N VAL A 157 -8.44 -0.68 14.08
CA VAL A 157 -8.42 -0.96 15.52
C VAL A 157 -8.45 -2.47 15.79
N LEU A 158 -9.35 -3.20 15.13
CA LEU A 158 -9.46 -4.65 15.30
C LEU A 158 -8.20 -5.39 14.83
N LEU A 159 -7.65 -4.98 13.68
CA LEU A 159 -6.40 -5.54 13.17
C LEU A 159 -5.24 -5.25 14.13
N TYR A 160 -5.16 -4.03 14.66
CA TYR A 160 -4.13 -3.65 15.62
C TYR A 160 -4.25 -4.47 16.92
N GLN A 161 -5.46 -4.62 17.47
CA GLN A 161 -5.72 -5.43 18.67
C GLN A 161 -5.35 -6.90 18.45
N ARG A 162 -5.62 -7.46 17.27
CA ARG A 162 -5.25 -8.83 16.93
C ARG A 162 -3.73 -9.03 16.91
N LEU A 163 -2.99 -8.04 16.39
CA LEU A 163 -1.53 -8.09 16.30
C LEU A 163 -0.84 -7.80 17.64
N MET A 164 -1.54 -7.15 18.56
CA MET A 164 -1.10 -6.86 19.91
C MET A 164 -1.85 -7.71 20.92
N PRO A 165 -1.45 -8.97 21.16
CA PRO A 165 -1.99 -9.71 22.28
C PRO A 165 -1.64 -8.95 23.55
N HIS A 166 -2.65 -8.38 24.20
CA HIS A 166 -2.50 -7.84 25.54
C HIS A 166 -1.89 -8.95 26.39
N LYS A 167 -0.69 -8.71 26.95
CA LYS A 167 -0.28 -9.46 28.13
C LYS A 167 -1.35 -9.15 29.18
N GLN A 168 -2.27 -10.08 29.38
CA GLN A 168 -3.03 -10.14 30.63
C GLN A 168 -1.98 -10.40 31.70
N SER A 169 -1.54 -9.32 32.33
CA SER A 169 -0.73 -9.31 33.55
C SER A 169 -1.59 -9.74 34.73
#